data_AF-A0A7H4SEG6-F1
#
_entry.id   AF-A0A7H4SEG6-F1
#
_cell.length_a   1.000
_cell.length_b   1.000
_cell.length_c   1.000
_cell.angle_alpha   90.00
_cell.angle_beta   90.00
_cell.angle_gamma   90.00
#
_symmetry.space_group_name_H-M   'P 1'
#
loop_
_entity.id
_entity.type
_entity.pdbx_description
1 polymer ?
#
loop_
_entity_poly.entity_id
_entity_poly.type
_entity_poly.pdbx_seq_one_letter_code
_entity_poly.pdbx_strand_id
1 'polypeptide(L)'
;MSRLTAVIIAIAILLMSCAISWRMGWSSHADHINAQAAKKREKAENAIKPVEEKAATANEAGKVIYKTITRDVVKYVQSPNRTVCRFDDAAVQLRQRAIDAANSIPGFDESAVQSK
;
A
#
# COMPACT_ATOMS: atom_id res chain seq x y z
N MET A 1 -57.04 -9.49 36.62
CA MET A 1 -56.73 -9.03 35.24
C MET A 1 -57.95 -9.30 34.37
N SER A 2 -58.48 -8.31 33.67
CA SER A 2 -59.60 -8.53 32.74
C SER A 2 -59.10 -9.21 31.47
N ARG A 3 -59.96 -9.96 30.77
CA ARG A 3 -59.63 -10.57 29.47
C ARG A 3 -59.07 -9.55 28.47
N LEU A 4 -59.57 -8.31 28.54
CA LEU A 4 -59.10 -7.18 27.75
C LEU A 4 -57.64 -6.80 28.06
N THR A 5 -57.26 -6.73 29.34
CA THR A 5 -55.85 -6.47 29.73
C THR A 5 -54.90 -7.57 29.25
N ALA A 6 -55.33 -8.83 29.29
CA ALA A 6 -54.51 -9.94 28.80
C ALA A 6 -54.29 -9.88 27.27
N VAL A 7 -55.33 -9.52 26.51
CA VAL A 7 -55.24 -9.36 25.04
C VAL A 7 -54.31 -8.20 24.67
N ILE A 8 -54.40 -7.06 25.36
CA ILE A 8 -53.54 -5.90 25.11
C ILE A 8 -52.06 -6.26 25.37
N ILE A 9 -51.78 -6.96 26.47
CA ILE A 9 -50.43 -7.41 26.81
C ILE A 9 -49.90 -8.39 25.74
N ALA A 10 -50.73 -9.33 25.28
CA ALA A 10 -50.32 -10.27 24.23
C ALA A 10 -49.96 -9.56 22.91
N ILE A 11 -50.76 -8.56 22.50
CA ILE A 11 -50.47 -7.76 21.30
C ILE A 11 -49.19 -6.95 21.47
N ALA A 12 -48.98 -6.34 22.64
CA ALA A 12 -47.76 -5.57 22.93
C ALA A 12 -46.49 -6.44 22.85
N ILE A 13 -46.54 -7.66 23.38
CA ILE A 13 -45.43 -8.62 23.30
C ILE A 13 -45.14 -9.00 21.84
N LEU A 14 -46.19 -9.22 21.03
CA LEU A 14 -46.06 -9.62 19.62
C LEU A 14 -45.45 -8.51 18.76
N LEU A 15 -45.85 -7.26 18.99
CA LEU A 15 -45.25 -6.10 18.32
C LEU A 15 -43.80 -5.89 18.74
N MET A 16 -43.50 -6.06 20.03
CA MET A 16 -42.14 -5.91 20.55
C MET A 16 -41.20 -6.99 20.00
N SER A 17 -41.64 -8.24 19.95
CA SER A 17 -40.84 -9.33 19.38
C SER A 17 -40.57 -9.12 17.89
N CYS A 18 -41.57 -8.66 17.12
CA CYS A 18 -41.40 -8.33 15.70
C CYS A 18 -40.35 -7.23 15.49
N ALA A 19 -40.41 -6.15 16.28
CA ALA A 19 -39.45 -5.05 16.19
C ALA A 19 -38.02 -5.48 16.56
N ILE A 20 -37.85 -6.29 17.60
CA ILE A 20 -36.55 -6.81 18.02
C ILE A 20 -36.00 -7.75 16.94
N SER A 21 -36.79 -8.70 16.43
CA SER A 21 -36.36 -9.61 15.37
C SER A 21 -35.91 -8.87 14.11
N TRP A 22 -36.63 -7.83 13.70
CA TRP A 22 -36.24 -6.99 12.56
C TRP A 22 -34.91 -6.26 12.81
N ARG A 23 -34.74 -5.66 14.01
CA ARG A 23 -33.50 -4.97 14.39
C ARG A 23 -32.29 -5.91 14.43
N MET A 24 -32.48 -7.10 14.99
CA MET A 24 -31.44 -8.14 15.10
C MET A 24 -31.06 -8.72 13.74
N GLY A 25 -32.03 -8.90 12.84
CA GLY A 25 -31.77 -9.32 11.46
C GLY A 25 -30.91 -8.29 10.70
N TRP A 26 -31.22 -7.00 10.88
CA TRP A 26 -30.43 -5.91 10.28
C TRP A 26 -29.01 -5.85 10.84
N SER A 27 -28.83 -5.95 12.16
CA SER A 27 -27.50 -5.91 12.77
C SER A 27 -26.66 -7.12 12.35
N SER A 28 -27.24 -8.32 12.34
CA SER A 28 -26.53 -9.54 11.90
C SER A 28 -26.05 -9.44 10.45
N HIS A 29 -26.87 -8.87 9.56
CA HIS A 29 -26.47 -8.64 8.17
C HIS A 29 -25.33 -7.62 8.08
N ALA A 30 -25.41 -6.51 8.82
CA ALA A 30 -24.37 -5.50 8.86
C ALA A 30 -23.04 -6.05 9.41
N ASP A 31 -23.09 -6.84 10.49
CA ASP A 31 -21.92 -7.47 11.10
C ASP A 31 -21.25 -8.45 10.14
N HIS A 32 -22.03 -9.24 9.41
CA HIS A 32 -21.51 -10.16 8.40
C HIS A 32 -20.81 -9.42 7.25
N ILE A 33 -21.40 -8.33 6.73
CA ILE A 33 -20.78 -7.51 5.69
C ILE A 33 -19.51 -6.83 6.20
N ASN A 34 -19.53 -6.29 7.41
CA ASN A 34 -18.36 -5.67 8.03
C ASN A 34 -17.24 -6.68 8.26
N ALA A 35 -17.56 -7.91 8.68
CA ALA A 35 -16.58 -8.98 8.83
C ALA A 35 -15.98 -9.40 7.48
N GLN A 36 -16.78 -9.43 6.41
CA GLN A 36 -16.27 -9.69 5.05
C GLN A 36 -15.36 -8.55 4.56
N ALA A 37 -15.73 -7.30 4.82
CA ALA A 37 -14.92 -6.15 4.48
C ALA A 37 -13.59 -6.16 5.26
N ALA A 38 -13.62 -6.44 6.56
CA ALA A 38 -12.41 -6.57 7.38
C ALA A 38 -11.47 -7.66 6.84
N LYS A 39 -12.01 -8.84 6.49
CA LYS A 39 -11.21 -9.92 5.88
C LYS A 39 -10.60 -9.52 4.52
N LYS A 40 -11.31 -8.73 3.72
CA LYS A 40 -10.77 -8.21 2.45
C LYS A 40 -9.66 -7.19 2.68
N ARG A 41 -9.82 -6.30 3.66
CA ARG A 41 -8.80 -5.32 4.06
C ARG A 41 -7.55 -6.02 4.58
N GLU A 42 -7.69 -6.99 5.46
CA GLU A 42 -6.56 -7.77 5.99
C GLU A 42 -5.79 -8.51 4.88
N LYS A 43 -6.51 -9.11 3.91
CA LYS A 43 -5.87 -9.73 2.74
C LYS A 43 -5.13 -8.72 1.88
N ALA A 44 -5.71 -7.55 1.64
CA ALA A 44 -5.07 -6.49 0.88
C ALA A 44 -3.83 -5.95 1.60
N GLU A 45 -3.92 -5.69 2.90
CA GLU A 45 -2.79 -5.25 3.73
C GLU A 45 -1.67 -6.29 3.74
N ASN A 46 -1.99 -7.58 3.90
CA ASN A 46 -0.97 -8.63 3.86
C ASN A 46 -0.34 -8.80 2.46
N ALA A 47 -1.05 -8.49 1.38
CA ALA A 47 -0.48 -8.45 0.04
C ALA A 47 0.43 -7.23 -0.20
N ILE A 48 0.15 -6.11 0.48
CA ILE A 48 0.88 -4.84 0.33
C ILE A 48 2.13 -4.80 1.21
N LYS A 49 2.11 -5.37 2.42
CA LYS A 49 3.27 -5.44 3.34
C LYS A 49 4.60 -5.84 2.67
N PRO A 50 4.70 -6.93 1.89
CA PRO A 50 5.96 -7.30 1.25
C PRO A 50 6.40 -6.29 0.18
N VAL A 51 5.46 -5.58 -0.45
CA VAL A 51 5.77 -4.51 -1.42
C VAL A 51 6.27 -3.27 -0.69
N GLU A 52 5.66 -2.90 0.43
CA GLU A 52 6.09 -1.77 1.26
C GLU A 52 7.49 -2.00 1.86
N GLU A 53 7.78 -3.20 2.38
CA GLU A 53 9.11 -3.54 2.89
C GLU A 53 10.19 -3.51 1.79
N LYS A 54 9.85 -4.02 0.60
CA LYS A 54 10.74 -3.94 -0.57
C LYS A 54 10.95 -2.50 -1.02
N ALA A 55 9.89 -1.68 -1.04
CA ALA A 55 9.97 -0.27 -1.40
C ALA A 55 10.80 0.54 -0.40
N ALA A 56 10.65 0.27 0.90
CA ALA A 56 11.47 0.88 1.95
C ALA A 56 12.96 0.54 1.78
N THR A 57 13.26 -0.74 1.51
CA THR A 57 14.65 -1.20 1.26
C THR A 57 15.24 -0.57 0.00
N ALA A 58 14.46 -0.51 -1.09
CA ALA A 58 14.88 0.12 -2.34
C ALA A 58 15.15 1.62 -2.17
N ASN A 59 14.35 2.31 -1.35
CA ASN A 59 14.54 3.73 -1.06
C ASN A 59 15.85 3.99 -0.29
N GLU A 60 16.16 3.18 0.73
CA GLU A 60 17.43 3.29 1.44
C GLU A 60 18.64 2.97 0.55
N ALA A 61 18.54 1.94 -0.30
CA ALA A 61 19.57 1.65 -1.30
C ALA A 61 19.76 2.81 -2.30
N GLY A 62 18.65 3.41 -2.76
CA GLY A 62 18.66 4.57 -3.66
C GLY A 62 19.35 5.80 -3.06
N LYS A 63 19.13 6.08 -1.77
CA LYS A 63 19.82 7.18 -1.06
C LYS A 63 21.34 6.98 -1.01
N VAL A 64 21.81 5.74 -0.78
CA VAL A 64 23.25 5.42 -0.75
C VAL A 64 23.87 5.61 -2.13
N ILE A 65 23.20 5.13 -3.18
CA ILE A 65 23.65 5.29 -4.57
C ILE A 65 23.73 6.78 -4.92
N TYR A 66 22.68 7.57 -4.63
CA TYR A 66 22.65 8.99 -4.92
C TYR A 66 23.77 9.77 -4.21
N LYS A 67 24.02 9.49 -2.92
CA LYS A 67 25.11 10.11 -2.16
C LYS A 67 26.47 9.74 -2.74
N THR A 68 26.63 8.50 -3.19
CA THR A 68 27.89 8.01 -3.80
C THR A 68 28.15 8.69 -5.14
N ILE A 69 27.16 8.72 -6.03
CA ILE A 69 27.25 9.40 -7.33
C ILE A 69 27.57 10.89 -7.10
N THR A 70 26.88 11.55 -6.19
CA THR A 70 27.13 12.97 -5.88
C THR A 70 28.55 13.18 -5.37
N ARG A 71 29.04 12.32 -4.47
CA ARG A 71 30.42 12.38 -3.96
C ARG A 71 31.44 12.18 -5.09
N ASP A 72 31.20 11.22 -5.98
CA ASP A 72 32.11 10.90 -7.07
C ASP A 72 32.14 12.04 -8.11
N VAL A 73 30.99 12.67 -8.38
CA VAL A 73 30.90 13.88 -9.22
C VAL A 73 31.61 15.07 -8.58
N VAL A 74 31.42 15.34 -7.28
CA VAL A 74 32.11 16.43 -6.58
C VAL A 74 33.63 16.20 -6.60
N LYS A 75 34.08 14.97 -6.35
CA LYS A 75 35.50 14.59 -6.44
C LYS A 75 36.04 14.77 -7.86
N TYR A 76 35.27 14.38 -8.88
CA TYR A 76 35.63 14.57 -10.27
C TYR A 76 35.84 16.05 -10.62
N VAL A 77 34.96 16.94 -10.16
CA VAL A 77 35.03 18.39 -10.44
C VAL A 77 36.14 19.10 -9.65
N GLN A 78 36.35 18.74 -8.37
CA GLN A 78 37.36 19.37 -7.51
C GLN A 78 38.80 18.88 -7.75
N SER A 79 39.02 17.93 -8.67
CA SER A 79 40.36 17.41 -9.00
C SER A 79 41.19 18.48 -9.71
N PRO A 80 42.28 19.01 -9.10
CA PRO A 80 43.03 20.16 -9.65
C PRO A 80 43.86 19.85 -10.90
N ASN A 81 43.91 18.59 -11.36
CA ASN A 81 44.74 18.13 -12.49
C ASN A 81 43.98 18.04 -13.83
N ARG A 82 42.91 18.82 -14.04
CA ARG A 82 42.10 18.76 -15.27
C ARG A 82 41.91 20.16 -15.88
N THR A 83 42.84 20.55 -16.74
CA THR A 83 42.86 21.81 -17.51
C THR A 83 42.09 21.76 -18.83
N VAL A 84 41.38 20.67 -19.14
CA VAL A 84 40.67 20.49 -20.42
C VAL A 84 39.22 20.07 -20.18
N CYS A 85 38.27 20.81 -20.75
CA CYS A 85 36.84 20.47 -20.78
C CYS A 85 36.56 19.31 -21.75
N ARG A 86 37.11 18.13 -21.47
CA ARG A 86 36.65 16.86 -22.04
C ARG A 86 36.17 15.99 -20.91
N PHE A 87 34.95 15.46 -21.04
CA PHE A 87 34.48 14.44 -20.11
C PHE A 87 35.37 13.21 -20.29
N ASP A 88 36.00 12.76 -19.20
CA ASP A 88 36.69 11.48 -19.15
C ASP A 88 35.68 10.35 -19.43
N ASP A 89 36.10 9.28 -20.09
CA ASP A 89 35.27 8.10 -20.35
C ASP A 89 34.65 7.53 -19.06
N ALA A 90 35.33 7.67 -17.91
CA ALA A 90 34.78 7.31 -16.61
C ALA A 90 33.53 8.14 -16.24
N ALA A 91 33.48 9.42 -16.58
CA ALA A 91 32.33 10.28 -16.34
C ALA A 91 31.16 9.92 -17.27
N VAL A 92 31.46 9.55 -18.53
CA VAL A 92 30.46 9.05 -19.49
C VAL A 92 29.88 7.72 -19.02
N GLN A 93 30.71 6.79 -18.54
CA GLN A 93 30.25 5.52 -17.96
C GLN A 93 29.42 5.71 -16.69
N LEU A 94 29.74 6.72 -15.85
CA LEU A 94 28.98 7.02 -14.64
C LEU A 94 27.57 7.51 -15.01
N ARG A 95 27.47 8.37 -16.02
CA ARG A 95 26.20 8.84 -16.56
C ARG A 95 25.38 7.70 -17.16
N GLN A 96 26.02 6.81 -17.92
CA GLN A 96 25.33 5.66 -18.51
C GLN A 96 24.81 4.72 -17.42
N ARG A 97 25.62 4.40 -16.40
CA ARG A 97 25.17 3.60 -15.25
C ARG A 97 24.02 4.22 -14.48
N ALA A 98 23.99 5.56 -14.36
CA ALA A 98 22.88 6.26 -13.73
C ALA A 98 21.59 6.19 -14.57
N ILE A 99 21.70 6.27 -15.90
CA ILE A 99 20.58 6.09 -16.83
C ILE A 99 20.07 4.64 -16.77
N ASP A 100 20.98 3.67 -16.83
CA ASP A 100 20.62 2.25 -16.80
C ASP A 100 19.95 1.89 -15.47
N ALA A 101 20.46 2.39 -14.34
CA ALA A 101 19.85 2.16 -13.02
C ALA A 101 18.46 2.81 -12.87
N ALA A 102 18.23 3.96 -13.52
CA ALA A 102 16.92 4.60 -13.54
C ALA A 102 15.90 3.87 -14.45
N ASN A 103 16.38 3.24 -15.52
CA ASN A 103 15.58 2.45 -16.46
C ASN A 103 15.48 0.95 -16.09
N SER A 104 16.10 0.55 -14.98
CA SER A 104 16.10 -0.84 -14.51
C SER A 104 15.65 -0.95 -13.06
N ILE A 105 14.61 -0.19 -12.68
CA ILE A 105 14.04 -0.29 -11.33
C ILE A 105 13.23 -1.60 -11.26
N PRO A 106 13.70 -2.63 -10.53
CA PRO A 106 13.02 -3.92 -10.48
C PRO A 106 11.62 -3.74 -9.90
N GLY A 107 10.60 -4.16 -10.66
CA GLY A 107 9.18 -4.02 -10.29
C GLY A 107 8.45 -2.77 -10.80
N PHE A 108 9.12 -1.80 -11.45
CA PHE A 108 8.46 -0.63 -12.09
C PHE A 108 8.35 -0.80 -13.62
N ASP A 109 9.39 -1.34 -14.27
CA ASP A 109 9.45 -1.59 -15.72
C ASP A 109 9.09 -3.04 -16.11
N GLU A 110 8.65 -3.85 -15.14
CA GLU A 110 8.08 -5.16 -15.45
C GLU A 110 6.73 -4.94 -16.16
N SER A 111 6.59 -5.50 -17.36
CA SER A 111 5.29 -5.53 -18.05
C SER A 111 4.25 -6.06 -17.08
N ALA A 112 3.23 -5.24 -16.79
CA ALA A 112 2.14 -5.60 -15.89
C ALA A 112 1.69 -7.01 -16.21
N VAL A 113 2.00 -7.95 -15.32
CA VAL A 113 1.69 -9.36 -15.54
C VAL A 113 0.17 -9.44 -15.47
N GLN A 114 -0.50 -9.39 -16.63
CA GLN A 114 -1.92 -9.68 -16.69
C GLN A 114 -2.06 -11.13 -16.24
N SER A 115 -2.49 -11.29 -14.99
CA SER A 115 -2.92 -12.59 -14.49
C SER A 115 -4.03 -13.09 -15.40
N LYS A 116 -3.85 -14.29 -15.93
CA LYS A 116 -4.86 -15.03 -16.66
C LYS A 116 -6.02 -15.42 -15.74
#